data_AF-A0A956SI04-F1
#
_entry.id   AF-A0A956SI04-F1
#
_cell.length_a   1.000
_cell.length_b   1.000
_cell.length_c   1.000
_cell.angle_alpha   90.00
_cell.angle_beta   90.00
_cell.angle_gamma   90.00
#
_symmetry.space_group_name_H-M   'P 1'
#
loop_
_entity.id
_entity.type
_entity.pdbx_description
1 polymer ?
#
loop_
_entity_poly.entity_id
_entity_poly.type
_entity_poly.pdbx_seq_one_letter_code
_entity_poly.pdbx_strand_id
1 'polypeptide(L)'
;MPRTATVLACTLVPIVAVSLLATQAQSGPNANGYLLLHTDDTIVYTSDDGGTYCDQVFNECLWDPDCTEDHSICASALAALNPTSSRGPETALIWAIAAFPRESCPRVSALQFGLDWPINGNPLTFLDWGSCASFEIATNGWPEDRRTGTALAWSLNPVKRTGFPVYWFAAYSYYGPLEVSVFNFPSGPAAFADDSVPSILDPIPEANRGVIGLNGAVGWNPYVLQTPVGACCTDDGQCTLTTETACTTAGNEYIGDGVSCDPNPCNVTPVLETTWGGVKSVFRQ
;
A
#
# COMPACT_ATOMS: atom_id res chain seq x y z
N MET A 1 46.45 -40.47 -62.22
CA MET A 1 47.59 -40.77 -61.32
C MET A 1 47.75 -39.58 -60.37
N PRO A 2 47.84 -39.82 -59.05
CA PRO A 2 46.75 -39.62 -58.10
C PRO A 2 46.48 -38.16 -57.71
N ARG A 3 45.20 -37.85 -57.48
CA ARG A 3 44.71 -36.60 -56.88
C ARG A 3 44.90 -36.67 -55.36
N THR A 4 45.64 -35.74 -54.78
CA THR A 4 45.75 -35.52 -53.33
C THR A 4 44.48 -34.87 -52.81
N ALA A 5 43.77 -35.55 -51.91
CA ALA A 5 42.64 -35.02 -51.16
C ALA A 5 43.16 -34.27 -49.92
N THR A 6 42.95 -32.96 -49.86
CA THR A 6 43.24 -32.14 -48.68
C THR A 6 42.09 -32.30 -47.69
N VAL A 7 42.35 -32.98 -46.57
CA VAL A 7 41.40 -33.10 -45.45
C VAL A 7 41.46 -31.81 -44.64
N LEU A 8 40.39 -31.02 -44.67
CA LEU A 8 40.23 -29.83 -43.83
C LEU A 8 39.77 -30.29 -42.44
N ALA A 9 40.69 -30.33 -41.47
CA ALA A 9 40.37 -30.58 -40.07
C ALA A 9 39.74 -29.31 -39.48
N CYS A 10 38.40 -29.26 -39.43
CA CYS A 10 37.66 -28.20 -38.75
C CYS A 10 37.60 -28.56 -37.25
N THR A 11 38.44 -27.91 -36.45
CA THR A 11 38.47 -28.09 -35.00
C THR A 11 37.21 -27.50 -34.36
N LEU A 12 36.38 -28.36 -33.77
CA LEU A 12 35.26 -27.95 -32.91
C LEU A 12 35.79 -27.31 -31.63
N VAL A 13 35.54 -26.01 -31.45
CA VAL A 13 35.75 -25.30 -30.19
C VAL A 13 34.55 -25.58 -29.28
N PRO A 14 34.71 -26.17 -28.09
CA PRO A 14 33.60 -26.36 -27.17
C PRO A 14 33.19 -24.99 -26.59
N ILE A 15 31.98 -24.55 -26.92
CA ILE A 15 31.34 -23.40 -26.28
C ILE A 15 31.01 -23.82 -24.84
N VAL A 16 31.80 -23.36 -23.88
CA VAL A 16 31.47 -23.47 -22.46
C VAL A 16 30.28 -22.55 -22.20
N ALA A 17 29.09 -23.13 -22.07
CA ALA A 17 27.91 -22.43 -21.58
C ALA A 17 28.16 -22.08 -20.11
N VAL A 18 28.56 -20.83 -19.85
CA VAL A 18 28.55 -20.26 -18.50
C VAL A 18 27.08 -20.07 -18.14
N SER A 19 26.53 -21.03 -17.40
CA SER A 19 25.24 -20.89 -16.74
C SER A 19 25.34 -19.69 -15.79
N LEU A 20 24.77 -18.55 -16.18
CA LEU A 20 24.46 -17.48 -15.23
C LEU A 20 23.43 -18.04 -14.26
N LEU A 21 23.90 -18.62 -13.16
CA LEU A 21 23.09 -18.79 -11.96
C LEU A 21 22.80 -17.38 -11.47
N ALA A 22 21.67 -16.82 -11.88
CA ALA A 22 21.10 -15.67 -11.21
C ALA A 22 20.96 -16.07 -9.74
N THR A 23 21.78 -15.47 -8.87
CA THR A 23 21.54 -15.48 -7.44
C THR A 23 20.14 -14.96 -7.24
N GLN A 24 19.22 -15.83 -6.82
CA GLN A 24 17.90 -15.39 -6.38
C GLN A 24 18.15 -14.36 -5.29
N ALA A 25 17.73 -13.11 -5.53
CA ALA A 25 17.69 -12.13 -4.46
C ALA A 25 16.84 -12.74 -3.35
N GLN A 26 17.45 -12.99 -2.20
CA GLN A 26 16.73 -13.58 -1.07
C GLN A 26 15.81 -12.49 -0.54
N SER A 27 14.54 -12.57 -0.95
CA SER A 27 13.47 -11.73 -0.45
C SER A 27 13.34 -11.94 1.06
N GLY A 28 13.50 -10.87 1.83
CA GLY A 28 13.31 -10.85 3.27
C GLY A 28 11.83 -10.86 3.67
N PRO A 29 11.54 -10.75 4.98
CA PRO A 29 10.18 -10.76 5.50
C PRO A 29 9.35 -9.53 5.08
N ASN A 30 9.98 -8.47 4.56
CA ASN A 30 9.30 -7.25 4.11
C ASN A 30 9.09 -7.22 2.58
N ALA A 31 9.33 -8.34 1.91
CA ALA A 31 9.16 -8.45 0.47
C ALA A 31 7.71 -8.20 0.03
N ASN A 32 7.56 -7.66 -1.19
CA ASN A 32 6.27 -7.23 -1.73
C ASN A 32 5.56 -6.14 -0.90
N GLY A 33 6.30 -5.45 -0.02
CA GLY A 33 5.79 -4.25 0.65
C GLY A 33 5.50 -3.12 -0.34
N TYR A 34 4.67 -2.19 0.13
CA TYR A 34 4.24 -1.00 -0.56
C TYR A 34 4.55 0.22 0.29
N LEU A 35 4.82 1.34 -0.37
CA LEU A 35 4.86 2.64 0.29
C LEU A 35 3.87 3.55 -0.41
N LEU A 36 2.75 3.79 0.25
CA LEU A 36 1.60 4.50 -0.29
C LEU A 36 1.56 5.93 0.19
N LEU A 37 0.82 6.76 -0.55
CA LEU A 37 0.48 8.11 -0.11
C LEU A 37 -1.03 8.20 0.10
N HIS A 38 -1.40 8.87 1.18
CA HIS A 38 -2.78 9.00 1.64
C HIS A 38 -3.08 10.43 2.03
N THR A 39 -4.30 10.89 1.81
CA THR A 39 -4.86 12.11 2.40
C THR A 39 -6.24 11.85 2.96
N ASP A 40 -6.58 12.55 4.03
CA ASP A 40 -7.92 12.62 4.59
C ASP A 40 -8.31 14.09 4.71
N ASP A 41 -9.18 14.53 3.80
CA ASP A 41 -9.58 15.92 3.73
C ASP A 41 -10.54 16.32 4.88
N THR A 42 -11.01 15.36 5.69
CA THR A 42 -11.76 15.66 6.91
C THR A 42 -10.85 16.18 8.03
N ILE A 43 -9.55 15.88 7.94
CA ILE A 43 -8.54 16.35 8.90
C ILE A 43 -7.94 17.65 8.37
N VAL A 44 -7.87 18.66 9.23
CA VAL A 44 -7.30 19.99 8.93
C VAL A 44 -6.00 20.11 9.70
N TYR A 45 -4.91 20.42 9.00
CA TYR A 45 -3.65 20.75 9.63
C TYR A 45 -3.78 22.00 10.50
N THR A 46 -3.22 21.96 11.71
CA THR A 46 -3.11 23.10 12.62
C THR A 46 -1.74 23.10 13.29
N SER A 47 -1.09 24.26 13.33
CA SER A 47 0.21 24.44 14.00
C SER A 47 0.13 24.32 15.53
N ASP A 48 -1.08 24.43 16.08
CA ASP A 48 -1.30 24.56 17.52
C ASP A 48 -1.44 23.19 18.23
N ASP A 49 -1.60 22.10 17.48
CA ASP A 49 -1.81 20.76 18.07
C ASP A 49 -0.57 20.23 18.78
N GLY A 50 0.63 20.81 18.53
CA GLY A 50 1.88 20.48 19.23
C GLY A 50 2.26 18.99 19.20
N GLY A 51 1.59 18.21 18.36
CA GLY A 51 1.54 16.76 18.38
C GLY A 51 1.84 16.17 17.00
N THR A 52 2.08 14.87 17.00
CA THR A 52 2.36 14.09 15.79
C THR A 52 1.05 13.66 15.13
N TYR A 53 0.99 13.66 13.80
CA TYR A 53 -0.15 13.14 13.04
C TYR A 53 -0.05 11.62 12.77
N CYS A 54 0.90 10.92 13.39
CA CYS A 54 1.12 9.49 13.17
C CYS A 54 0.03 8.59 13.75
N ASP A 55 -0.70 9.01 14.79
CA ASP A 55 -1.71 8.16 15.45
C ASP A 55 -3.13 8.38 14.90
N GLN A 56 -3.28 9.18 13.83
CA GLN A 56 -4.58 9.56 13.28
C GLN A 56 -5.09 8.62 12.17
N VAL A 57 -4.24 7.74 11.66
CA VAL A 57 -4.59 6.79 10.60
C VAL A 57 -4.17 5.39 11.03
N PHE A 58 -4.97 4.36 10.71
CA PHE A 58 -4.65 2.93 10.92
C PHE A 58 -4.60 2.42 12.37
N ASN A 59 -5.39 2.98 13.28
CA ASN A 59 -5.47 2.45 14.66
C ASN A 59 -6.06 1.03 14.76
N GLU A 60 -6.69 0.53 13.71
CA GLU A 60 -7.31 -0.80 13.65
C GLU A 60 -6.35 -1.90 13.13
N CYS A 61 -5.14 -1.52 12.72
CA CYS A 61 -4.14 -2.49 12.29
C CYS A 61 -3.55 -3.24 13.49
N LEU A 62 -3.93 -4.51 13.63
CA LEU A 62 -3.50 -5.35 14.75
C LEU A 62 -1.98 -5.54 14.74
N TRP A 63 -1.38 -5.32 15.92
CA TRP A 63 -0.03 -5.76 16.22
C TRP A 63 -0.09 -7.27 16.43
N ASP A 64 0.65 -8.03 15.62
CA ASP A 64 0.84 -9.47 15.84
C ASP A 64 2.34 -9.79 16.00
N PRO A 65 2.81 -10.03 17.24
CA PRO A 65 4.22 -10.31 17.47
C PRO A 65 4.65 -11.70 16.97
N ASP A 66 3.70 -12.63 16.85
CA ASP A 66 3.92 -14.06 16.61
C ASP A 66 3.48 -14.52 15.21
N CYS A 67 2.88 -13.62 14.41
CA CYS A 67 2.38 -13.90 13.06
C CYS A 67 1.31 -15.00 13.04
N THR A 68 0.46 -15.06 14.07
CA THR A 68 -0.51 -16.14 14.28
C THR A 68 -1.95 -15.78 13.89
N GLU A 69 -2.25 -14.51 13.67
CA GLU A 69 -3.60 -14.02 13.38
C GLU A 69 -3.79 -13.64 11.90
N ASP A 70 -5.03 -13.74 11.40
CA ASP A 70 -5.42 -13.20 10.10
C ASP A 70 -5.50 -11.67 10.19
N HIS A 71 -4.62 -10.96 9.47
CA HIS A 71 -4.54 -9.49 9.49
C HIS A 71 -5.56 -8.82 8.53
N SER A 72 -6.70 -9.48 8.29
CA SER A 72 -7.76 -9.03 7.40
C SER A 72 -8.33 -7.64 7.73
N ILE A 73 -8.28 -7.21 9.00
CA ILE A 73 -8.72 -5.89 9.47
C ILE A 73 -7.86 -4.75 8.88
N CYS A 74 -6.56 -4.95 8.66
CA CYS A 74 -5.72 -3.91 8.06
C CYS A 74 -6.14 -3.57 6.63
N ALA A 75 -6.73 -4.53 5.92
CA ALA A 75 -6.90 -4.37 4.49
C ALA A 75 -8.22 -3.71 4.08
N SER A 76 -9.24 -3.68 4.94
CA SER A 76 -10.36 -2.74 4.79
C SER A 76 -9.90 -1.30 5.00
N ALA A 77 -9.04 -1.05 6.00
CA ALA A 77 -8.43 0.26 6.23
C ALA A 77 -7.51 0.67 5.07
N LEU A 78 -6.71 -0.26 4.50
CA LEU A 78 -5.85 0.02 3.35
C LEU A 78 -6.67 0.25 2.06
N ALA A 79 -7.84 -0.38 1.92
CA ALA A 79 -8.76 -0.11 0.81
C ALA A 79 -9.36 1.31 0.89
N ALA A 80 -9.43 1.90 2.08
CA ALA A 80 -9.88 3.28 2.29
C ALA A 80 -8.79 4.33 2.02
N LEU A 81 -7.59 3.91 1.60
CA LEU A 81 -6.50 4.82 1.27
C LEU A 81 -6.82 5.70 0.08
N ASN A 82 -7.28 6.91 0.37
CA ASN A 82 -7.53 7.93 -0.62
C ASN A 82 -6.20 8.54 -1.11
N PRO A 83 -5.84 8.38 -2.40
CA PRO A 83 -4.64 8.98 -2.97
C PRO A 83 -4.90 10.37 -3.58
N THR A 84 -6.11 10.93 -3.45
CA THR A 84 -6.45 12.20 -4.10
C THR A 84 -7.07 13.18 -3.11
N SER A 85 -6.42 14.33 -2.96
CA SER A 85 -6.99 15.45 -2.22
C SER A 85 -8.03 16.15 -3.08
N SER A 86 -9.25 16.24 -2.56
CA SER A 86 -10.32 17.09 -3.09
C SER A 86 -10.13 18.56 -2.69
N ARG A 87 -9.27 18.85 -1.71
CA ARG A 87 -8.85 20.22 -1.41
C ARG A 87 -8.11 20.80 -2.61
N GLY A 88 -8.51 22.03 -2.99
CA GLY A 88 -7.92 22.78 -4.10
C GLY A 88 -6.50 23.27 -3.75
N PRO A 89 -6.25 24.59 -3.67
CA PRO A 89 -4.94 25.13 -3.28
C PRO A 89 -4.70 25.09 -1.75
N GLU A 90 -5.61 24.51 -0.97
CA GLU A 90 -5.50 24.42 0.48
C GLU A 90 -4.53 23.32 0.92
N THR A 91 -4.11 23.39 2.19
CA THR A 91 -3.25 22.40 2.81
C THR A 91 -3.94 21.05 2.93
N ALA A 92 -3.34 20.05 2.31
CA ALA A 92 -3.65 18.65 2.54
C ALA A 92 -2.71 18.09 3.60
N LEU A 93 -3.25 17.24 4.47
CA LEU A 93 -2.45 16.42 5.36
C LEU A 93 -2.23 15.08 4.67
N ILE A 94 -0.97 14.75 4.42
CA ILE A 94 -0.55 13.63 3.60
C ILE A 94 0.24 12.65 4.48
N TRP A 95 -0.09 11.37 4.43
CA TRP A 95 0.68 10.33 5.10
C TRP A 95 1.40 9.45 4.08
N ALA A 96 2.65 9.13 4.38
CA ALA A 96 3.32 7.98 3.81
C ALA A 96 2.99 6.75 4.66
N ILE A 97 2.45 5.71 4.03
CA ILE A 97 1.96 4.50 4.70
C ILE A 97 2.74 3.30 4.19
N ALA A 98 3.42 2.59 5.09
CA ALA A 98 3.95 1.27 4.80
C ALA A 98 2.81 0.26 4.85
N ALA A 99 2.71 -0.57 3.82
CA ALA A 99 1.66 -1.56 3.71
C ALA A 99 2.20 -2.87 3.12
N PHE A 100 1.65 -4.00 3.55
CA PHE A 100 2.11 -5.32 3.19
C PHE A 100 0.92 -6.24 2.89
N PRO A 101 1.10 -7.32 2.10
CA PRO A 101 0.05 -8.30 1.86
C PRO A 101 -0.55 -8.83 3.17
N ARG A 102 -1.86 -9.13 3.18
CA ARG A 102 -2.60 -9.56 4.38
C ARG A 102 -1.98 -10.76 5.09
N GLU A 103 -1.40 -11.69 4.32
CA GLU A 103 -0.83 -12.94 4.83
C GLU A 103 0.69 -12.82 5.12
N SER A 104 1.26 -11.62 5.00
CA SER A 104 2.67 -11.39 5.28
C SER A 104 2.90 -11.09 6.75
N CYS A 105 4.10 -11.41 7.25
CA CYS A 105 4.53 -11.00 8.57
C CYS A 105 5.76 -10.08 8.47
N PRO A 106 5.54 -8.78 8.22
CA PRO A 106 6.63 -7.83 8.09
C PRO A 106 7.40 -7.72 9.41
N ARG A 107 8.70 -7.45 9.31
CA ARG A 107 9.62 -7.18 10.42
C ARG A 107 10.40 -5.91 10.08
N VAL A 108 9.70 -4.80 9.93
CA VAL A 108 10.33 -3.55 9.46
C VAL A 108 11.17 -2.93 10.57
N SER A 109 12.49 -2.95 10.41
CA SER A 109 13.43 -2.30 11.33
C SER A 109 13.83 -0.91 10.84
N ALA A 110 13.85 -0.72 9.52
CA ALA A 110 14.12 0.56 8.88
C ALA A 110 13.43 0.67 7.52
N LEU A 111 13.28 1.92 7.04
CA LEU A 111 12.76 2.25 5.73
C LEU A 111 13.54 3.44 5.18
N GLN A 112 13.89 3.42 3.89
CA GLN A 112 14.35 4.62 3.20
C GLN A 112 13.48 4.91 1.99
N PHE A 113 13.21 6.19 1.73
CA PHE A 113 12.46 6.65 0.56
C PHE A 113 12.73 8.12 0.28
N GLY A 114 12.23 8.61 -0.86
CA GLY A 114 12.21 10.03 -1.20
C GLY A 114 10.88 10.46 -1.81
N LEU A 115 10.80 11.72 -2.24
CA LEU A 115 9.65 12.26 -2.96
C LEU A 115 10.10 12.88 -4.29
N ASP A 116 9.29 12.72 -5.32
CA ASP A 116 9.46 13.39 -6.61
C ASP A 116 8.12 14.02 -7.06
N TRP A 117 8.20 15.10 -7.82
CA TRP A 117 7.07 15.79 -8.43
C TRP A 117 7.51 16.49 -9.72
N PRO A 118 6.60 16.79 -10.67
CA PRO A 118 6.95 17.46 -11.93
C PRO A 118 7.59 18.84 -11.75
N ILE A 119 8.52 19.21 -12.65
CA ILE A 119 9.26 20.50 -12.64
C ILE A 119 8.43 21.65 -13.26
N ASN A 120 7.21 21.38 -13.75
CA ASN A 120 6.46 22.27 -14.66
C ASN A 120 5.91 23.59 -14.04
N GLY A 121 6.54 24.12 -12.99
CA GLY A 121 6.25 25.44 -12.43
C GLY A 121 5.31 25.44 -11.22
N ASN A 122 4.85 24.28 -10.77
CA ASN A 122 4.01 24.13 -9.58
C ASN A 122 4.87 23.56 -8.42
N PRO A 123 5.57 24.39 -7.64
CA PRO A 123 6.28 23.89 -6.47
C PRO A 123 5.29 23.31 -5.46
N LEU A 124 5.59 22.11 -4.97
CA LEU A 124 5.00 21.60 -3.75
C LEU A 124 5.52 22.47 -2.59
N THR A 125 4.62 23.02 -1.79
CA THR A 125 4.98 23.79 -0.60
C THR A 125 4.65 23.00 0.64
N PHE A 126 5.63 22.81 1.51
CA PHE A 126 5.45 22.18 2.82
C PHE A 126 5.26 23.25 3.89
N LEU A 127 4.31 23.02 4.79
CA LEU A 127 4.09 23.83 5.99
C LEU A 127 4.70 23.19 7.22
N ASP A 128 4.61 21.86 7.31
CA ASP A 128 5.17 21.06 8.40
C ASP A 128 5.27 19.59 7.99
N TRP A 129 6.02 18.79 8.74
CA TRP A 129 6.21 17.36 8.50
C TRP A 129 6.81 16.65 9.71
N GLY A 130 6.68 15.32 9.75
CA GLY A 130 7.33 14.55 10.80
C GLY A 130 7.37 13.05 10.56
N SER A 131 8.39 12.43 11.16
CA SER A 131 8.58 10.98 11.16
C SER A 131 7.72 10.29 12.23
N CYS A 132 7.21 9.11 11.88
CA CYS A 132 6.57 8.17 12.83
C CYS A 132 7.55 7.12 13.37
N ALA A 133 8.83 7.23 13.02
CA ALA A 133 9.88 6.33 13.46
C ALA A 133 10.57 6.84 14.74
N SER A 134 11.35 5.95 15.37
CA SER A 134 12.13 6.31 16.56
C SER A 134 13.37 7.15 16.23
N PHE A 135 13.81 7.11 14.98
CA PHE A 135 14.99 7.80 14.50
C PHE A 135 14.88 8.11 13.01
N GLU A 136 15.44 9.24 12.60
CA GLU A 136 15.42 9.75 11.24
C GLU A 136 16.80 10.28 10.82
N ILE A 137 17.21 9.95 9.59
CA ILE A 137 18.32 10.59 8.87
C ILE A 137 17.79 11.07 7.52
N ALA A 138 17.66 12.39 7.39
CA ALA A 138 17.23 13.02 6.17
C ALA A 138 18.42 13.51 5.33
N THR A 139 18.27 13.51 4.00
CA THR A 139 19.21 14.21 3.12
C THR A 139 19.04 15.72 3.23
N ASN A 140 20.07 16.49 2.86
CA ASN A 140 19.98 17.94 2.86
C ASN A 140 18.82 18.43 1.97
N GLY A 141 18.00 19.35 2.48
CA GLY A 141 16.83 19.89 1.79
C GLY A 141 15.56 19.06 1.90
N TRP A 142 15.56 17.93 2.62
CA TRP A 142 14.34 17.13 2.82
C TRP A 142 13.32 17.84 3.74
N PRO A 143 12.01 17.78 3.45
CA PRO A 143 11.37 17.28 2.23
C PRO A 143 11.15 18.37 1.15
N GLU A 144 11.57 19.61 1.42
CA GLU A 144 11.29 20.79 0.58
C GLU A 144 11.88 20.71 -0.83
N ASP A 145 13.07 20.14 -0.95
CA ASP A 145 13.75 19.98 -2.22
C ASP A 145 13.32 18.70 -2.94
N ARG A 146 13.04 18.84 -4.23
CA ARG A 146 12.67 17.72 -5.10
C ARG A 146 13.76 16.65 -5.15
N ARG A 147 13.35 15.37 -5.13
CA ARG A 147 14.26 14.19 -5.17
C ARG A 147 15.26 14.13 -4.02
N THR A 148 14.89 14.69 -2.87
CA THR A 148 15.53 14.38 -1.60
C THR A 148 14.85 13.17 -0.95
N GLY A 149 15.44 12.65 0.13
CA GLY A 149 14.90 11.50 0.83
C GLY A 149 15.21 11.47 2.31
N THR A 150 14.58 10.53 3.00
CA THR A 150 14.82 10.22 4.42
C THR A 150 14.95 8.73 4.66
N ALA A 151 15.73 8.39 5.68
CA ALA A 151 15.90 7.04 6.21
C ALA A 151 15.42 7.00 7.65
N LEU A 152 14.53 6.06 7.95
CA LEU A 152 13.80 5.92 9.19
C LEU A 152 14.18 4.61 9.88
N ALA A 153 14.21 4.59 11.21
CA ALA A 153 14.49 3.36 11.98
C ALA A 153 13.60 3.22 13.23
N TRP A 154 13.19 1.98 13.51
CA TRP A 154 12.47 1.56 14.72
C TRP A 154 13.41 0.73 15.60
N SER A 155 14.44 1.40 16.10
CA SER A 155 15.73 0.86 16.58
C SER A 155 15.68 -0.21 17.68
N LEU A 156 14.53 -0.43 18.33
CA LEU A 156 14.37 -1.39 19.43
C LEU A 156 13.23 -2.38 19.24
N ASN A 157 12.27 -2.09 18.37
CA ASN A 157 11.09 -2.92 18.15
C ASN A 157 10.70 -2.84 16.67
N PRO A 158 11.06 -3.84 15.85
CA PRO A 158 10.65 -3.85 14.45
C PRO A 158 9.12 -3.84 14.37
N VAL A 159 8.59 -3.10 13.39
CA VAL A 159 7.15 -3.00 13.19
C VAL A 159 6.66 -4.28 12.53
N LYS A 160 5.73 -4.95 13.21
CA LYS A 160 5.08 -6.19 12.79
C LYS A 160 3.59 -5.97 12.52
N ARG A 161 3.30 -4.98 11.68
CA ARG A 161 1.94 -4.62 11.25
C ARG A 161 1.91 -4.56 9.74
N THR A 162 0.83 -5.05 9.13
CA THR A 162 0.65 -5.05 7.67
C THR A 162 0.24 -3.68 7.13
N GLY A 163 -0.06 -2.71 7.99
CA GLY A 163 -0.29 -1.31 7.61
C GLY A 163 0.07 -0.37 8.76
N PHE A 164 0.86 0.67 8.50
CA PHE A 164 1.17 1.72 9.48
C PHE A 164 1.73 2.99 8.82
N PRO A 165 1.46 4.18 9.40
CA PRO A 165 2.08 5.41 8.94
C PRO A 165 3.57 5.44 9.30
N VAL A 166 4.38 5.89 8.35
CA VAL A 166 5.83 6.05 8.53
C VAL A 166 6.24 7.52 8.58
N TYR A 167 5.45 8.39 7.95
CA TYR A 167 5.73 9.81 7.85
C TYR A 167 4.45 10.58 7.56
N TRP A 168 4.40 11.85 7.94
CA TRP A 168 3.32 12.77 7.58
C TRP A 168 3.86 14.10 7.06
N PHE A 169 3.07 14.77 6.22
CA PHE A 169 3.38 16.05 5.60
C PHE A 169 2.13 16.93 5.60
N ALA A 170 2.26 18.19 6.00
CA ALA A 170 1.28 19.22 5.70
C ALA A 170 1.77 19.99 4.47
N ALA A 171 1.11 19.83 3.33
CA ALA A 171 1.58 20.40 2.07
C ALA A 171 0.44 20.85 1.15
N TYR A 172 0.74 21.75 0.23
CA TYR A 172 -0.21 22.21 -0.79
C TYR A 172 0.48 22.52 -2.12
N SER A 173 -0.32 22.50 -3.19
CA SER A 173 0.08 22.99 -4.51
C SER A 173 -0.71 24.24 -4.84
N TYR A 174 -0.03 25.39 -4.95
CA TYR A 174 -0.72 26.67 -5.20
C TYR A 174 -1.15 26.86 -6.66
N TYR A 175 -0.29 26.48 -7.60
CA TYR A 175 -0.39 26.89 -9.01
C TYR A 175 -1.20 25.94 -9.90
N GLY A 176 -1.84 24.92 -9.33
CA GLY A 176 -2.74 24.00 -10.01
C GLY A 176 -2.48 22.53 -9.68
N PRO A 177 -3.07 21.61 -10.46
CA PRO A 177 -2.92 20.17 -10.27
C PRO A 177 -1.44 19.76 -10.15
N LEU A 178 -1.14 18.95 -9.14
CA LEU A 178 0.20 18.40 -8.91
C LEU A 178 0.13 16.96 -8.42
N GLU A 179 0.92 16.11 -9.05
CA GLU A 179 1.16 14.73 -8.60
C GLU A 179 2.49 14.68 -7.84
N VAL A 180 2.48 14.03 -6.68
CA VAL A 180 3.68 13.78 -5.89
C VAL A 180 3.81 12.28 -5.71
N SER A 181 4.98 11.72 -5.99
CA SER A 181 5.22 10.29 -5.97
C SER A 181 6.34 9.91 -5.02
N VAL A 182 6.27 8.70 -4.48
CA VAL A 182 7.39 8.11 -3.74
C VAL A 182 8.54 7.83 -4.70
N PHE A 183 9.70 8.35 -4.36
CA PHE A 183 10.94 8.24 -5.11
C PHE A 183 11.99 7.39 -4.38
N ASN A 184 13.06 7.04 -5.07
CA ASN A 184 14.22 6.41 -4.46
C ASN A 184 14.90 7.36 -3.47
N PHE A 185 15.49 6.80 -2.41
CA PHE A 185 16.41 7.57 -1.59
C PHE A 185 17.65 7.95 -2.43
N PRO A 186 18.26 9.14 -2.28
CA PRO A 186 19.35 9.56 -3.15
C PRO A 186 20.54 8.59 -3.23
N SER A 187 20.81 7.81 -2.18
CA SER A 187 21.89 6.80 -2.16
C SER A 187 21.44 5.35 -2.44
N GLY A 188 20.17 5.10 -2.80
CA GLY A 188 19.70 3.72 -3.03
C GLY A 188 18.20 3.59 -3.33
N PRO A 189 17.73 2.38 -3.65
CA PRO A 189 16.29 2.17 -3.89
C PRO A 189 15.48 2.51 -2.65
N ALA A 190 14.23 2.94 -2.81
CA ALA A 190 13.30 2.90 -1.69
C ALA A 190 13.17 1.44 -1.23
N ALA A 191 13.37 1.16 0.06
CA ALA A 191 13.50 -0.20 0.55
C ALA A 191 13.16 -0.31 2.04
N PHE A 192 12.53 -1.42 2.40
CA PHE A 192 12.40 -1.84 3.79
C PHE A 192 13.63 -2.65 4.20
N ALA A 193 14.10 -2.47 5.43
CA ALA A 193 15.11 -3.32 6.04
C ALA A 193 14.47 -4.20 7.12
N ASP A 194 14.88 -5.46 7.19
CA ASP A 194 14.51 -6.33 8.30
C ASP A 194 15.43 -6.20 9.51
N ASP A 195 15.09 -6.90 10.59
CA ASP A 195 15.81 -6.96 11.86
C ASP A 195 16.87 -8.09 11.91
N SER A 196 17.26 -8.66 10.77
CA SER A 196 18.38 -9.62 10.70
C SER A 196 19.74 -8.91 10.75
N VAL A 197 20.82 -9.66 10.96
CA VAL A 197 22.20 -9.12 11.05
C VAL A 197 23.12 -9.92 10.12
N PRO A 198 23.55 -9.36 8.96
CA PRO A 198 23.20 -8.04 8.42
C PRO A 198 21.74 -7.99 7.94
N SER A 199 21.12 -6.81 8.01
CA SER A 199 19.73 -6.62 7.58
C SER A 199 19.56 -6.95 6.09
N ILE A 200 18.49 -7.67 5.79
CA ILE A 200 18.05 -7.92 4.42
C ILE A 200 17.24 -6.71 3.98
N LEU A 201 17.61 -6.14 2.83
CA LEU A 201 16.87 -5.05 2.21
C LEU A 201 15.89 -5.61 1.18
N ASP A 202 14.63 -5.23 1.32
CA ASP A 202 13.54 -5.53 0.41
C ASP A 202 13.20 -4.24 -0.37
N PRO A 203 13.67 -4.09 -1.63
CA PRO A 203 13.36 -2.93 -2.45
C PRO A 203 11.85 -2.85 -2.73
N ILE A 204 11.32 -1.63 -2.72
CA ILE A 204 9.94 -1.34 -3.05
C ILE A 204 9.92 -0.97 -4.54
N PRO A 205 9.41 -1.81 -5.45
CA PRO A 205 9.36 -1.49 -6.87
C PRO A 205 8.54 -0.22 -7.13
N GLU A 206 8.76 0.48 -8.25
CA GLU A 206 7.94 1.65 -8.62
C GLU A 206 6.45 1.30 -8.73
N ALA A 207 6.13 0.08 -9.16
CA ALA A 207 4.76 -0.44 -9.20
C ALA A 207 4.10 -0.60 -7.81
N ASN A 208 4.88 -0.57 -6.73
CA ASN A 208 4.41 -0.70 -5.35
C ASN A 208 4.41 0.65 -4.59
N ARG A 209 4.54 1.75 -5.32
CA ARG A 209 4.64 3.10 -4.76
C ARG A 209 3.40 3.92 -5.07
N GLY A 210 2.93 4.66 -4.07
CA GLY A 210 1.80 5.56 -4.20
C GLY A 210 2.15 6.89 -4.86
N VAL A 211 1.14 7.49 -5.48
CA VAL A 211 1.15 8.85 -6.03
C VAL A 211 -0.02 9.60 -5.41
N ILE A 212 0.23 10.74 -4.78
CA ILE A 212 -0.83 11.62 -4.29
C ILE A 212 -1.14 12.70 -5.31
N GLY A 213 -2.41 12.92 -5.59
CA GLY A 213 -2.91 14.03 -6.39
C GLY A 213 -3.37 15.19 -5.52
N LEU A 214 -2.87 16.39 -5.79
CA LEU A 214 -3.23 17.64 -5.10
C LEU A 214 -3.84 18.64 -6.07
N ASN A 215 -4.68 19.54 -5.55
CA ASN A 215 -5.27 20.66 -6.28
C ASN A 215 -5.89 20.26 -7.64
N GLY A 216 -6.66 19.17 -7.63
CA GLY A 216 -7.35 18.64 -8.82
C GLY A 216 -6.56 17.65 -9.67
N ALA A 217 -5.33 17.28 -9.29
CA ALA A 217 -4.65 16.12 -9.86
C ALA A 217 -5.25 14.83 -9.31
N VAL A 218 -5.18 13.75 -10.08
CA VAL A 218 -5.63 12.41 -9.67
C VAL A 218 -4.43 11.62 -9.20
N GLY A 219 -4.43 11.22 -7.93
CA GLY A 219 -3.43 10.28 -7.42
C GLY A 219 -3.87 8.83 -7.60
N TRP A 220 -2.95 7.91 -7.33
CA TRP A 220 -3.17 6.48 -7.47
C TRP A 220 -2.33 5.68 -6.48
N ASN A 221 -2.93 4.62 -5.92
CA ASN A 221 -2.23 3.60 -5.13
C ASN A 221 -2.35 2.23 -5.85
N PRO A 222 -1.31 1.38 -5.78
CA PRO A 222 -1.30 0.04 -6.38
C PRO A 222 -2.48 -0.85 -5.99
N TYR A 223 -3.08 -1.46 -7.01
CA TYR A 223 -4.29 -2.31 -6.95
C TYR A 223 -4.20 -3.52 -6.02
N VAL A 224 -2.99 -4.00 -5.78
CA VAL A 224 -2.71 -5.19 -4.97
C VAL A 224 -3.00 -4.99 -3.48
N LEU A 225 -3.18 -3.74 -3.04
CA LEU A 225 -3.71 -3.40 -1.72
C LEU A 225 -5.22 -3.09 -1.71
N GLN A 226 -5.82 -3.04 -2.90
CA GLN A 226 -7.26 -2.88 -3.08
C GLN A 226 -7.91 -4.20 -3.51
N THR A 227 -7.43 -5.38 -3.06
CA THR A 227 -8.20 -6.61 -3.26
C THR A 227 -9.60 -6.34 -2.73
N PRO A 228 -10.59 -6.23 -3.62
CA PRO A 228 -11.88 -5.73 -3.21
C PRO A 228 -12.44 -6.69 -2.18
N VAL A 229 -12.96 -6.12 -1.09
CA VAL A 229 -13.70 -6.88 -0.10
C VAL A 229 -15.17 -6.62 -0.28
N GLY A 230 -15.94 -7.62 0.08
CA GLY A 230 -17.38 -7.62 -0.05
C GLY A 230 -17.98 -8.51 1.00
N ALA A 231 -19.28 -8.35 1.18
CA ALA A 231 -20.07 -9.23 2.03
C ALA A 231 -19.95 -10.68 1.53
N CYS A 232 -19.52 -11.55 2.43
CA CYS A 232 -19.45 -12.98 2.27
C CYS A 232 -20.47 -13.63 3.20
N CYS A 233 -21.43 -14.31 2.60
CA CYS A 233 -22.60 -14.86 3.25
C CYS A 233 -22.47 -16.36 3.44
N THR A 234 -22.58 -16.78 4.70
CA THR A 234 -22.74 -18.20 5.04
C THR A 234 -24.19 -18.63 4.80
N ASP A 235 -24.41 -19.94 4.66
CA ASP A 235 -25.75 -20.53 4.57
C ASP A 235 -26.63 -20.21 5.79
N ASP A 236 -26.01 -19.96 6.95
CA ASP A 236 -26.68 -19.57 8.20
C ASP A 236 -27.03 -18.07 8.27
N GLY A 237 -26.79 -17.31 7.20
CA GLY A 237 -27.08 -15.88 7.11
C GLY A 237 -26.10 -14.98 7.87
N GLN A 238 -24.94 -15.50 8.29
CA GLN A 238 -23.86 -14.69 8.85
C GLN A 238 -23.12 -13.95 7.73
N CYS A 239 -22.80 -12.68 7.97
CA CYS A 239 -22.04 -11.86 7.05
C CYS A 239 -20.65 -11.56 7.59
N THR A 240 -19.65 -11.76 6.76
CA THR A 240 -18.27 -11.32 7.01
C THR A 240 -17.75 -10.53 5.82
N LEU A 241 -16.95 -9.50 6.04
CA LEU A 241 -16.26 -8.79 4.96
C LEU A 241 -14.97 -9.53 4.65
N THR A 242 -14.87 -10.12 3.46
CA THR A 242 -13.66 -10.81 3.00
C THR A 242 -13.50 -10.67 1.49
N THR A 243 -12.46 -11.26 0.90
CA THR A 243 -12.24 -11.25 -0.56
C THR A 243 -13.10 -12.32 -1.24
N GLU A 244 -13.38 -12.15 -2.53
CA GLU A 244 -14.09 -13.16 -3.33
C GLU A 244 -13.44 -14.55 -3.22
N THR A 245 -12.11 -14.61 -3.34
CA THR A 245 -11.37 -15.87 -3.28
C THR A 245 -11.49 -16.55 -1.91
N ALA A 246 -11.34 -15.81 -0.82
CA ALA A 246 -11.49 -16.38 0.52
C ALA A 246 -12.93 -16.83 0.78
N CYS A 247 -13.92 -16.04 0.34
CA CYS A 247 -15.34 -16.38 0.47
C CYS A 247 -15.69 -17.67 -0.27
N THR A 248 -15.33 -17.74 -1.55
CA THR A 248 -15.62 -18.89 -2.42
C THR A 248 -14.84 -20.13 -2.00
N THR A 249 -13.61 -19.99 -1.50
CA THR A 249 -12.82 -21.11 -0.94
C THR A 249 -13.46 -21.68 0.33
N ALA A 250 -14.08 -20.83 1.15
CA ALA A 250 -14.83 -21.25 2.32
C ALA A 250 -16.21 -21.88 1.99
N GLY A 251 -16.60 -21.91 0.70
CA GLY A 251 -17.89 -22.43 0.26
C GLY A 251 -19.07 -21.48 0.49
N ASN A 252 -18.80 -20.21 0.78
CA ASN A 252 -19.79 -19.18 1.06
C ASN A 252 -20.12 -18.36 -0.20
N GLU A 253 -21.23 -17.61 -0.16
CA GLU A 253 -21.66 -16.76 -1.27
C GLU A 253 -21.07 -15.35 -1.14
N TYR A 254 -20.29 -14.93 -2.15
CA TYR A 254 -19.77 -13.57 -2.21
C TYR A 254 -20.77 -12.65 -2.91
N ILE A 255 -21.26 -11.62 -2.21
CA ILE A 255 -22.29 -10.72 -2.73
C ILE A 255 -21.72 -9.70 -3.73
N GLY A 256 -20.45 -9.34 -3.58
CA GLY A 256 -19.75 -8.45 -4.48
C GLY A 256 -18.92 -7.39 -3.78
N ASP A 257 -18.03 -6.79 -4.55
CA ASP A 257 -17.07 -5.80 -4.10
C ASP A 257 -17.74 -4.54 -3.53
N GLY A 258 -17.25 -4.05 -2.39
CA GLY A 258 -17.75 -2.84 -1.72
C GLY A 258 -19.11 -3.02 -1.04
N VAL A 259 -19.70 -4.21 -1.05
CA VAL A 259 -20.95 -4.51 -0.35
C VAL A 259 -20.68 -4.66 1.15
N SER A 260 -21.30 -3.81 1.97
CA SER A 260 -21.20 -3.83 3.43
C SER A 260 -21.98 -4.99 4.06
N CYS A 261 -21.54 -5.44 5.24
CA CYS A 261 -22.32 -6.35 6.11
C CYS A 261 -23.31 -5.59 7.02
N ASP A 262 -23.39 -4.27 6.92
CA ASP A 262 -24.36 -3.43 7.63
C ASP A 262 -25.04 -2.46 6.63
N PRO A 263 -26.35 -2.62 6.36
CA PRO A 263 -27.23 -3.69 6.85
C PRO A 263 -26.84 -5.08 6.30
N ASN A 264 -27.01 -6.15 7.10
CA ASN A 264 -26.61 -7.51 6.72
C ASN A 264 -27.34 -7.98 5.43
N PRO A 265 -26.62 -8.13 4.30
CA PRO A 265 -27.21 -8.51 3.02
C PRO A 265 -27.52 -10.01 2.93
N CYS A 266 -26.96 -10.84 3.81
CA CYS A 266 -27.12 -12.29 3.82
C CYS A 266 -28.49 -12.73 4.34
N ASN A 267 -29.19 -11.83 5.03
CA ASN A 267 -30.53 -12.08 5.52
C ASN A 267 -31.55 -11.43 4.58
N VAL A 268 -31.73 -12.03 3.40
CA VAL A 268 -32.84 -11.63 2.52
C VAL A 268 -34.14 -12.04 3.20
N THR A 269 -34.78 -11.12 3.95
CA THR A 269 -36.22 -11.29 4.19
C THR A 269 -36.85 -11.28 2.81
N PRO A 270 -37.48 -12.37 2.34
CA PRO A 270 -38.13 -12.35 1.05
C PRO A 270 -39.16 -11.23 1.08
N VAL A 271 -38.93 -10.16 0.31
CA VAL A 271 -39.96 -9.17 0.04
C VAL A 271 -40.98 -9.91 -0.81
N LEU A 272 -42.03 -10.40 -0.17
CA LEU A 272 -43.18 -10.89 -0.90
C LEU A 272 -43.77 -9.67 -1.61
N GLU A 273 -43.58 -9.58 -2.92
CA GLU A 273 -44.32 -8.65 -3.78
C GLU A 273 -45.81 -9.01 -3.70
N THR A 274 -46.50 -8.45 -2.71
CA THR A 274 -47.94 -8.57 -2.53
C THR A 274 -48.60 -7.25 -2.87
N THR A 275 -49.69 -7.32 -3.63
CA THR A 275 -50.50 -6.14 -3.89
C THR A 275 -51.11 -5.65 -2.57
N TRP A 276 -51.37 -4.34 -2.48
CA TRP A 276 -52.10 -3.76 -1.35
C TRP A 276 -53.45 -4.46 -1.10
N GLY A 277 -54.06 -5.05 -2.14
CA GLY A 277 -55.25 -5.88 -2.03
C GLY A 277 -55.02 -7.20 -1.28
N GLY A 278 -53.89 -7.87 -1.52
CA GLY A 278 -53.49 -9.10 -0.83
C GLY A 278 -53.11 -8.88 0.64
N VAL A 279 -52.57 -7.70 0.98
CA VAL A 279 -52.34 -7.32 2.39
C VAL A 279 -53.67 -7.06 3.10
N LYS A 280 -54.58 -6.30 2.47
CA LYS A 280 -55.88 -5.95 3.07
C LYS A 280 -56.80 -7.16 3.30
N SER A 281 -56.71 -8.20 2.48
CA SER A 281 -57.54 -9.41 2.67
C SER A 281 -57.17 -10.20 3.93
N VAL A 282 -55.92 -10.10 4.41
CA VAL A 282 -55.45 -10.77 5.63
C VAL A 282 -56.01 -10.10 6.90
N PHE A 283 -56.20 -8.78 6.89
CA PHE A 283 -56.66 -8.01 8.04
C PHE A 283 -58.18 -7.77 8.08
N ARG A 284 -58.93 -8.40 7.17
CA ARG A 284 -60.40 -8.29 7.12
C ARG A 284 -61.03 -9.49 7.85
N GLN A 285 -60.83 -9.54 9.17
CA GLN A 285 -61.69 -10.33 10.07
C GLN A 285 -62.86 -9.47 10.54
#